data_AF-A0A4Q3J5U0-F1
#
_entry.id   AF-A0A4Q3J5U0-F1
#
_cell.length_a   1.000
_cell.length_b   1.000
_cell.length_c   1.000
_cell.angle_alpha   90.00
_cell.angle_beta   90.00
_cell.angle_gamma   90.00
#
_symmetry.space_group_name_H-M   'P 1'
#
loop_
_entity.id
_entity.type
_entity.pdbx_description
1 polymer ?
#
loop_
_entity_poly.entity_id
_entity_poly.type
_entity_poly.pdbx_seq_one_letter_code
_entity_poly.pdbx_strand_id
1 'polypeptide(L)' 'MATPSPLIHRIVRYLDEHHTAFAVSRLILLSGVPVRRFHAESIEEDATVQRVKAALRQILSADEARRLEQFLGPG' A
#
# COMPACT_ATOMS: atom_id res chain seq x y z
N MET A 1 -14.17 -19.28 -1.86
CA MET A 1 -13.02 -19.06 -0.96
C MET A 1 -12.39 -17.75 -1.39
N ALA A 2 -12.44 -16.70 -0.57
CA ALA A 2 -11.79 -15.44 -0.91
C ALA A 2 -10.29 -15.63 -0.70
N THR A 3 -9.50 -15.64 -1.77
CA THR A 3 -8.04 -15.61 -1.67
C THR A 3 -7.67 -14.32 -0.93
N PRO A 4 -6.88 -14.38 0.16
CA PRO A 4 -6.47 -13.17 0.85
C PRO A 4 -5.68 -12.32 -0.14
N SER A 5 -6.18 -11.11 -0.42
CA SER A 5 -5.47 -10.15 -1.25
C SER A 5 -4.20 -9.71 -0.51
N PRO A 6 -3.04 -9.66 -1.17
CA PRO A 6 -1.79 -9.18 -0.58
C PRO A 6 -1.96 -7.77 -0.01
N LEU A 7 -1.36 -7.51 1.15
CA LEU A 7 -1.40 -6.25 1.90
C LEU A 7 -1.11 -5.02 1.02
N ILE A 8 -0.10 -5.10 0.16
CA ILE A 8 0.30 -4.05 -0.77
C ILE A 8 -0.84 -3.72 -1.74
N HIS A 9 -1.56 -4.73 -2.23
CA HIS A 9 -2.71 -4.50 -3.10
C HIS A 9 -3.86 -3.80 -2.34
N ARG A 10 -4.11 -4.19 -1.08
CA ARG A 10 -5.10 -3.52 -0.23
C ARG A 10 -4.73 -2.05 0.02
N ILE A 11 -3.45 -1.76 0.24
CA ILE A 11 -2.93 -0.39 0.37
C ILE A 11 -3.18 0.40 -0.91
N VAL A 12 -2.83 -0.13 -2.08
CA VAL A 12 -3.03 0.57 -3.36
C VAL A 12 -4.50 0.85 -3.60
N ARG A 13 -5.36 -0.13 -3.35
CA ARG A 13 -6.81 0.04 -3.49
C ARG A 13 -7.35 1.14 -2.56
N TYR A 14 -6.91 1.16 -1.30
CA TYR A 14 -7.28 2.24 -0.38
C TYR A 14 -6.83 3.62 -0.90
N LEU A 15 -5.59 3.72 -1.38
CA LEU A 15 -5.06 4.96 -1.94
C LEU A 15 -5.82 5.41 -3.19
N ASP A 16 -6.20 4.48 -4.06
CA ASP A 16 -6.96 4.77 -5.27
C ASP A 16 -8.39 5.24 -4.95
N GLU A 17 -9.02 4.67 -3.92
CA GLU A 17 -10.39 5.00 -3.51
C GLU A 17 -10.48 6.30 -2.65
N HIS A 18 -9.46 6.60 -1.84
CA HIS A 18 -9.51 7.67 -0.84
C HIS A 18 -8.56 8.83 -1.08
N HIS A 19 -7.61 8.69 -2.01
CA HIS A 19 -6.63 9.73 -2.33
C HIS A 19 -6.63 10.04 -3.83
N THR A 20 -5.83 11.04 -4.23
CA THR A 20 -5.70 11.39 -5.64
C THR A 20 -5.01 10.26 -6.39
N ALA A 21 -5.30 10.12 -7.69
CA ALA A 21 -4.62 9.16 -8.58
C ALA A 21 -3.07 9.26 -8.51
N PHE A 22 -2.54 10.43 -8.10
CA PHE A 22 -1.12 10.65 -7.92
C PHE A 22 -0.51 9.92 -6.70
N ALA A 23 -1.32 9.53 -5.70
CA ALA A 23 -0.85 8.86 -4.49
C ALA A 23 -0.25 7.48 -4.78
N VAL A 24 -0.87 6.70 -5.68
CA VAL A 24 -0.36 5.39 -6.10
C VAL A 24 0.93 5.53 -6.89
N SER A 25 1.00 6.47 -7.85
CA SER A 25 2.23 6.75 -8.60
C SER A 25 3.37 7.19 -7.68
N ARG A 26 3.07 8.05 -6.69
CA ARG A 26 4.06 8.51 -5.70
C ARG A 26 4.51 7.37 -4.78
N LEU A 27 3.62 6.44 -4.43
CA LEU A 27 3.97 5.25 -3.66
C LEU A 27 4.95 4.34 -4.42
N ILE A 28 4.67 4.10 -5.71
CA ILE A 28 5.56 3.31 -6.59
C ILE A 28 6.94 3.98 -6.67
N LEU A 29 6.97 5.29 -6.92
CA LEU A 29 8.21 6.06 -7.03
C LEU A 29 9.05 6.02 -5.74
N LEU A 30 8.43 6.31 -4.59
CA LEU A 30 9.14 6.42 -3.31
C LEU A 30 9.54 5.08 -2.70
N SER A 31 8.78 4.01 -2.99
CA SER A 31 9.10 2.67 -2.48
C SER A 31 10.23 1.99 -3.26
N GLY A 32 10.46 2.41 -4.52
CA GLY A 32 11.40 1.74 -5.44
C GLY A 32 11.01 0.29 -5.74
N VAL A 33 9.76 -0.09 -5.43
CA VAL A 33 9.25 -1.44 -5.66
C VAL A 33 8.75 -1.53 -7.11
N PRO A 34 9.07 -2.61 -7.85
CA PRO A 34 8.58 -2.78 -9.22
C PRO A 34 7.05 -2.80 -9.28
N VAL A 35 6.45 -2.09 -10.25
CA VAL A 35 4.98 -1.97 -10.43
C VAL A 35 4.26 -3.32 -10.38
N ARG A 36 4.86 -4.37 -10.98
CA ARG A 36 4.31 -5.74 -10.98
C ARG A 36 4.02 -6.31 -9.58
N ARG A 37 4.69 -5.80 -8.53
CA ARG A 37 4.51 -6.24 -7.14
C ARG A 37 3.28 -5.62 -6.43
N PHE A 38 2.58 -4.69 -7.10
CA PHE A 38 1.38 -4.05 -6.56
C PHE A 38 0.07 -4.73 -7.02
N HIS A 39 0.17 -5.81 -7.79
CA HIS A 39 -0.97 -6.63 -8.21
C HIS A 39 -1.43 -7.59 -7.12
N ALA A 40 -2.72 -7.94 -7.16
CA ALA A 40 -3.36 -8.86 -6.21
C ALA A 40 -2.79 -10.28 -6.20
N GLU A 41 -2.06 -10.68 -7.24
CA GLU A 41 -1.44 -12.01 -7.36
C GLU A 41 0.05 -12.00 -6.99
N SER A 42 0.61 -10.85 -6.62
CA SER A 42 2.01 -10.75 -6.25
C SER A 42 2.27 -11.43 -4.90
N ILE A 43 3.36 -12.18 -4.83
CA ILE A 43 3.92 -12.68 -3.57
C ILE A 43 4.48 -11.50 -2.78
N GLU A 44 4.07 -11.40 -1.51
CA GLU A 44 4.59 -10.41 -0.58
C GLU A 44 5.87 -10.92 0.07
N GLU A 45 6.89 -10.09 0.01
CA GLU A 45 8.14 -10.29 0.73
C GLU A 45 8.22 -9.21 1.80
N ASP A 46 8.67 -9.57 3.01
CA ASP A 46 8.76 -8.63 4.13
C ASP A 46 9.55 -7.37 3.76
N ALA A 47 10.66 -7.53 3.02
CA ALA A 47 11.46 -6.41 2.54
C ALA A 47 10.66 -5.45 1.62
N THR A 48 9.80 -6.00 0.76
CA THR A 48 8.93 -5.22 -0.13
C THR A 48 7.87 -4.48 0.68
N VAL A 49 7.23 -5.16 1.63
CA VAL A 49 6.22 -4.57 2.51
C VAL A 49 6.82 -3.42 3.34
N GLN A 50 8.02 -3.60 3.89
CA GLN A 50 8.69 -2.56 4.68
C GLN A 50 9.02 -1.32 3.84
N ARG A 51 9.45 -1.49 2.58
CA ARG A 51 9.68 -0.36 1.66
C ARG A 51 8.39 0.38 1.35
N VAL A 52 7.29 -0.33 1.10
CA VAL A 52 5.96 0.28 0.90
C VAL A 52 5.51 1.05 2.14
N LYS A 53 5.63 0.48 3.34
CA LYS A 53 5.32 1.16 4.61
C LYS A 53 6.19 2.39 4.87
N ALA A 54 7.47 2.35 4.52
CA ALA A 54 8.37 3.50 4.63
C ALA A 54 7.97 4.64 3.66
N ALA A 55 7.57 4.30 2.43
CA ALA A 55 7.08 5.26 1.46
C ALA A 55 5.73 5.87 1.87
N LEU A 56 4.81 5.08 2.41
CA LEU A 56 3.51 5.56 2.91
C LEU A 56 3.65 6.67 3.96
N ARG A 57 4.62 6.55 4.88
CA ARG A 57 4.92 7.58 5.89
C ARG A 57 5.34 8.93 5.31
N GLN A 58 5.74 8.99 4.05
CA GLN A 58 6.11 10.22 3.34
C GLN A 58 4.96 10.78 2.49
N ILE A 59 3.90 9.99 2.29
CA ILE A 59 2.75 10.33 1.46
C ILE A 59 1.58 10.76 2.33
N LEU A 60 1.33 10.01 3.41
CA LEU A 60 0.21 10.19 4.31
C LEU A 60 0.60 11.08 5.49
N SER A 61 -0.31 11.96 5.88
CA SER A 61 -0.30 12.62 7.18
C SER A 61 -0.56 11.61 8.31
N ALA A 62 -0.29 12.02 9.55
CA ALA A 62 -0.50 11.15 10.73
C ALA A 62 -1.97 10.75 10.95
N ASP A 63 -2.94 11.52 10.43
CA ASP A 63 -4.36 11.17 10.49
C ASP A 63 -4.71 10.14 9.41
N GLU A 64 -4.25 10.36 8.17
CA GLU A 64 -4.46 9.45 7.05
C GLU A 64 -3.80 8.09 7.28
N ALA A 65 -2.59 8.08 7.87
CA ALA A 65 -1.90 6.85 8.25
C ALA A 65 -2.72 6.03 9.27
N ARG A 66 -3.32 6.70 10.27
CA ARG A 66 -4.20 6.05 11.25
C ARG A 66 -5.46 5.46 10.60
N ARG A 67 -6.06 6.18 9.65
CA ARG A 67 -7.22 5.66 8.89
C ARG A 67 -6.87 4.44 8.05
N LEU A 68 -5.69 4.46 7.40
CA LEU A 68 -5.19 3.30 6.65
C LEU A 68 -4.97 2.10 7.58
N GLU A 69 -4.38 2.28 8.76
CA GLU A 69 -4.20 1.20 9.74
C GLU A 69 -5.55 0.60 10.18
N GLN A 70 -6.56 1.44 10.43
CA GLN A 70 -7.92 0.97 10.72
C GLN A 70 -8.54 0.19 9.55
N PHE A 71 -8.35 0.65 8.31
CA PHE A 71 -8.83 -0.04 7.11
C PHE A 71 -8.16 -1.41 6.90
N LEU A 72 -6.87 -1.52 7.19
CA LEU A 72 -6.12 -2.76 7.04
C LEU A 72 -6.53 -3.80 8.11
N GLY A 73 -7.07 -3.34 9.24
CA GLY A 73 -7.44 -4.17 10.39
C GLY A 73 -6.21 -4.62 11.19
N PRO A 74 -6.40 -5.22 12.38
CA PRO A 74 -5.31 -5.88 13.07
C PRO A 74 -4.80 -7.02 12.20
N GLY A 75 -3.60 -6.85 11.65
CA GLY A 75 -2.83 -7.91 11.00
C GLY A 75 -2.10 -8.75 12.03
#